data_AF-A0A3D4WYZ2-F1
#
_entry.id   AF-A0A3D4WYZ2-F1
#
_cell.length_a   1.000
_cell.length_b   1.000
_cell.length_c   1.000
_cell.angle_alpha   90.00
_cell.angle_beta   90.00
_cell.angle_gamma   90.00
#
_symmetry.space_group_name_H-M   'P 1'
#
loop_
_entity.id
_entity.type
_entity.pdbx_description
1 polymer ?
#
loop_
_entity_poly.entity_id
_entity_poly.type
_entity_poly.pdbx_seq_one_letter_code
_entity_poly.pdbx_strand_id
1 'polypeptide(L)'
;MGRIVKQLSDNTSKYYWYPGEKVEWIRAVVALAIGGGAATMVMLITKNALAAVVVGCSATLAVAGFNFGRRDAKALAGFPAMTDKAARRAAIAYSGRAAWRGVVQGLGAALAAVLVLNMDHVGWTADWIMPLVPGAVGALGHQAGMIWDRLGTTVSVPKPAEAAAANNEGN
;
A
#
# COMPACT_ATOMS: atom_id res chain seq x y z
N MET A 1 -7.78 -13.95 -5.62
CA MET A 1 -9.24 -13.75 -5.49
C MET A 1 -9.68 -14.53 -4.26
N GLY A 2 -10.16 -13.85 -3.22
CA GLY A 2 -10.58 -14.48 -1.97
C GLY A 2 -11.75 -15.43 -2.20
N ARG A 3 -11.43 -16.68 -2.53
CA ARG A 3 -12.42 -17.74 -2.79
C ARG A 3 -12.77 -18.38 -1.45
N ILE A 4 -13.92 -18.04 -0.89
CA ILE A 4 -14.48 -18.84 0.21
C ILE A 4 -15.25 -19.98 -0.45
N VAL A 5 -14.67 -21.18 -0.40
CA VAL A 5 -15.35 -22.41 -0.82
C VAL A 5 -16.17 -22.89 0.36
N LYS A 6 -17.50 -22.78 0.27
CA LYS A 6 -18.39 -23.43 1.24
C LYS A 6 -18.85 -24.74 0.61
N GLN A 7 -18.39 -25.87 1.14
CA GLN A 7 -18.97 -27.16 0.80
C GLN A 7 -20.35 -27.25 1.46
N LEU A 8 -21.39 -27.44 0.64
CA LEU A 8 -22.77 -27.63 1.08
C LEU A 8 -23.13 -29.12 1.12
N SER A 9 -22.41 -29.95 0.36
CA SER A 9 -22.56 -31.40 0.24
C SER A 9 -21.26 -31.98 -0.35
N ASP A 10 -21.02 -33.28 -0.21
CA ASP A 10 -19.85 -34.00 -0.75
C ASP A 10 -19.60 -33.72 -2.25
N ASN A 11 -20.65 -33.44 -3.03
CA ASN A 11 -20.55 -33.12 -4.46
C ASN A 11 -20.87 -31.67 -4.84
N THR A 12 -21.25 -30.81 -3.88
CA THR A 12 -21.67 -29.43 -4.19
C THR A 12 -20.86 -28.41 -3.40
N SER A 13 -20.06 -27.62 -4.12
CA SER A 13 -19.32 -26.49 -3.58
C SER A 13 -19.89 -25.17 -4.11
N LYS A 14 -20.22 -24.25 -3.21
CA LYS A 14 -20.68 -22.91 -3.57
C LYS A 14 -19.51 -21.94 -3.46
N TYR A 15 -19.23 -21.28 -4.57
CA TYR A 15 -18.17 -20.28 -4.66
C TYR A 15 -18.72 -18.92 -4.30
N TYR A 16 -18.38 -18.42 -3.11
CA TYR A 16 -18.64 -17.02 -2.77
C TYR A 16 -17.48 -16.17 -3.24
N TRP A 17 -17.78 -15.30 -4.20
CA TRP A 17 -16.84 -14.32 -4.72
C TRP A 17 -16.90 -13.06 -3.89
N TYR A 18 -15.86 -12.82 -3.09
CA TYR A 18 -15.64 -11.52 -2.47
C TYR A 18 -14.65 -10.71 -3.32
N PRO A 19 -14.95 -9.43 -3.63
CA PRO A 19 -13.95 -8.54 -4.17
C PRO A 19 -12.87 -8.33 -3.10
N GLY A 20 -11.69 -8.89 -3.33
CA GLY A 20 -10.54 -8.80 -2.43
C GLY A 20 -10.40 -9.97 -1.43
N GLU A 21 -9.22 -10.07 -0.83
CA GLU A 21 -8.92 -11.03 0.23
C GLU A 21 -9.34 -10.46 1.59
N LYS A 22 -9.84 -11.29 2.53
CA LYS A 22 -10.27 -10.83 3.86
C LYS A 22 -9.23 -9.98 4.58
N VAL A 23 -7.95 -10.34 4.42
CA VAL A 23 -6.81 -9.63 5.00
C VAL A 23 -6.71 -8.18 4.47
N GLU A 24 -7.11 -7.93 3.23
CA GLU A 24 -7.12 -6.59 2.64
C GLU A 24 -8.19 -5.70 3.27
N TRP A 25 -9.38 -6.25 3.48
CA TRP A 25 -10.46 -5.56 4.17
C TRP A 25 -10.08 -5.22 5.60
N ILE A 26 -9.44 -6.14 6.33
CA ILE A 26 -8.95 -5.88 7.68
C ILE A 26 -7.93 -4.73 7.67
N ARG A 27 -6.98 -4.72 6.74
CA ARG A 27 -5.99 -3.63 6.63
C ARG A 27 -6.63 -2.29 6.30
N ALA A 28 -7.65 -2.27 5.45
CA ALA A 28 -8.40 -1.07 5.14
C ALA A 28 -9.14 -0.53 6.38
N VAL A 29 -9.80 -1.42 7.13
CA VAL A 29 -10.46 -1.06 8.40
C VAL A 29 -9.46 -0.54 9.42
N VAL A 30 -8.30 -1.17 9.57
CA VAL A 30 -7.24 -0.71 10.47
C VAL A 30 -6.72 0.68 10.07
N ALA A 31 -6.49 0.92 8.77
CA ALA A 31 -6.06 2.23 8.29
C ALA A 31 -7.11 3.33 8.59
N LEU A 32 -8.39 3.03 8.34
CA LEU A 32 -9.50 3.93 8.67
C LEU A 32 -9.62 4.17 10.18
N ALA A 33 -9.46 3.14 11.01
CA ALA A 33 -9.51 3.26 12.46
C ALA A 33 -8.39 4.14 13.01
N ILE A 34 -7.16 3.99 12.48
CA ILE A 34 -6.02 4.82 12.87
C ILE A 34 -6.27 6.28 12.47
N GLY A 35 -6.74 6.53 11.25
CA GLY A 35 -7.04 7.88 10.78
C GLY A 35 -8.21 8.53 11.52
N GLY A 36 -9.29 7.80 11.74
CA GLY A 36 -10.43 8.26 12.54
C GLY A 36 -10.04 8.55 13.99
N GLY A 37 -9.21 7.70 14.60
CA GLY A 37 -8.67 7.92 15.93
C GLY A 37 -7.79 9.18 16.01
N ALA A 38 -6.91 9.38 15.02
CA ALA A 38 -6.08 10.58 14.93
C ALA A 38 -6.92 11.85 14.73
N ALA A 39 -7.91 11.82 13.82
CA ALA A 39 -8.84 12.93 13.62
C ALA A 39 -9.60 13.26 14.91
N THR A 40 -10.14 12.24 15.58
CA THR A 40 -10.89 12.41 16.83
C THR A 40 -10.01 13.04 17.91
N MET A 41 -8.78 12.56 18.08
CA MET A 41 -7.86 13.12 19.07
C MET A 41 -7.52 14.59 18.78
N VAL A 42 -7.20 14.92 17.52
CA VAL A 42 -6.92 16.31 17.12
C VAL A 42 -8.15 17.20 17.33
N MET A 43 -9.34 16.72 16.97
CA MET A 43 -10.59 17.46 17.17
C MET A 43 -10.87 17.72 18.65
N LEU A 44 -10.64 16.74 19.53
CA LEU A 44 -10.86 16.89 20.97
C LEU A 44 -9.93 17.93 21.60
N ILE A 45 -8.67 17.99 21.16
CA ILE A 45 -7.65 18.90 21.71
C ILE A 45 -7.80 20.30 21.14
N THR A 46 -7.92 20.42 19.81
CA THR A 46 -7.82 21.71 19.11
C THR A 46 -9.16 22.35 18.80
N LYS A 47 -10.24 21.55 18.78
CA LYS A 47 -11.56 21.92 18.26
C LYS A 47 -11.53 22.49 16.84
N ASN A 48 -10.51 22.14 16.06
CA ASN A 48 -10.33 22.59 14.69
C ASN A 48 -10.62 21.44 13.72
N ALA A 49 -11.74 21.55 13.00
CA ALA A 49 -12.21 20.54 12.06
C ALA A 49 -11.25 20.35 10.88
N LEU A 50 -10.69 21.44 10.32
CA LEU A 50 -9.74 21.38 9.22
C LEU A 50 -8.50 20.58 9.62
N ALA A 51 -7.89 20.93 10.76
CA ALA A 51 -6.71 20.24 11.27
C ALA A 51 -7.00 18.75 11.54
N ALA A 52 -8.15 18.45 12.14
CA ALA A 52 -8.58 17.08 12.41
C ALA A 52 -8.74 16.24 11.12
N VAL A 53 -9.41 16.78 10.10
CA VAL A 53 -9.63 16.11 8.82
C VAL A 53 -8.32 15.90 8.08
N VAL A 54 -7.47 16.93 7.98
CA VAL A 54 -6.16 16.82 7.31
C VAL A 54 -5.29 15.75 7.98
N VAL A 55 -5.19 15.77 9.31
CA VAL A 55 -4.38 14.78 10.06
C VAL A 55 -4.96 13.38 9.94
N GLY A 56 -6.27 13.21 10.07
CA GLY A 56 -6.92 11.91 9.94
C GLY A 56 -6.80 11.29 8.55
N CYS A 57 -7.00 12.10 7.50
CA CYS A 57 -6.80 11.65 6.13
C CYS A 57 -5.33 11.30 5.86
N SER A 58 -4.41 12.13 6.35
CA SER A 58 -2.96 11.88 6.22
C SER A 58 -2.55 10.59 6.90
N ALA A 59 -3.02 10.32 8.12
CA ALA A 59 -2.74 9.08 8.83
C ALA A 59 -3.35 7.85 8.12
N THR A 60 -4.59 7.97 7.63
CA THR A 60 -5.23 6.90 6.85
C THR A 60 -4.41 6.57 5.61
N LEU A 61 -4.06 7.59 4.82
CA LEU A 61 -3.31 7.42 3.58
C LEU A 61 -1.86 6.99 3.83
N ALA A 62 -1.24 7.41 4.93
CA ALA A 62 0.09 6.92 5.33
C ALA A 62 0.08 5.40 5.55
N VAL A 63 -0.88 4.91 6.34
CA VAL A 63 -0.98 3.47 6.67
C VAL A 63 -1.40 2.66 5.45
N ALA A 64 -2.34 3.15 4.65
CA ALA A 64 -2.77 2.51 3.42
C ALA A 64 -1.62 2.48 2.39
N GLY A 65 -0.94 3.61 2.19
CA GLY A 65 0.22 3.78 1.33
C GLY A 65 1.33 2.81 1.73
N PHE A 66 1.72 2.77 3.01
CA PHE A 66 2.72 1.84 3.52
C PHE A 66 2.38 0.38 3.22
N ASN A 67 1.13 -0.03 3.41
CA ASN A 67 0.68 -1.37 3.06
C ASN A 67 0.75 -1.65 1.54
N PHE A 68 0.43 -0.67 0.69
CA PHE A 68 0.56 -0.83 -0.77
C PHE A 68 2.02 -0.91 -1.20
N GLY A 69 2.89 -0.05 -0.67
CA GLY A 69 4.31 -0.05 -0.99
C GLY A 69 5.01 -1.37 -0.63
N ARG A 70 4.68 -1.96 0.52
CA ARG A 70 5.15 -3.31 0.88
C ARG A 70 4.73 -4.36 -0.16
N ARG A 71 3.49 -4.30 -0.62
CA ARG A 71 2.98 -5.26 -1.61
C ARG A 71 3.63 -5.07 -2.98
N ASP A 72 3.90 -3.83 -3.37
CA ASP A 72 4.61 -3.52 -4.61
C ASP A 72 6.06 -3.98 -4.52
N ALA A 73 6.76 -3.78 -3.40
CA ALA A 73 8.10 -4.31 -3.20
C ALA A 73 8.14 -5.84 -3.27
N LYS A 74 7.19 -6.56 -2.64
CA LYS A 74 7.10 -8.03 -2.74
C LYS A 74 6.79 -8.51 -4.15
N ALA A 75 5.93 -7.79 -4.87
CA ALA A 75 5.62 -8.12 -6.26
C ALA A 75 6.84 -7.92 -7.18
N LEU A 76 7.64 -6.88 -6.93
CA LEU A 76 8.89 -6.61 -7.64
C LEU A 76 9.95 -7.69 -7.36
N ALA A 77 10.04 -8.20 -6.14
CA ALA A 77 10.97 -9.28 -5.80
C ALA A 77 10.64 -10.60 -6.52
N GLY A 78 9.37 -10.85 -6.83
CA GLY A 78 8.91 -12.03 -7.56
C GLY A 78 8.80 -11.85 -9.08
N PHE A 79 9.37 -10.78 -9.65
CA PHE A 79 9.21 -10.50 -11.07
C PHE A 79 9.93 -11.57 -11.91
N PRO A 80 9.20 -12.33 -12.77
CA PRO A 80 9.80 -13.43 -13.50
C PRO A 80 10.77 -12.91 -14.57
N ALA A 81 11.87 -13.64 -14.79
CA ALA A 81 12.71 -13.41 -15.97
C ALA A 81 11.85 -13.54 -17.22
N MET A 82 11.87 -12.53 -18.11
CA MET A 82 10.96 -12.41 -19.26
C MET A 82 11.32 -13.34 -20.43
N THR A 83 11.78 -14.55 -20.13
CA THR A 83 12.24 -15.54 -21.10
C THR A 83 11.08 -16.30 -21.76
N ASP A 84 9.92 -16.39 -21.10
CA ASP A 84 8.82 -17.26 -21.55
C ASP A 84 7.44 -16.57 -21.66
N LYS A 85 6.53 -17.15 -22.46
CA LYS A 85 5.18 -16.60 -22.69
C LYS A 85 4.35 -16.56 -21.40
N ALA A 86 4.54 -17.55 -20.53
CA ALA A 86 3.92 -17.59 -19.19
C ALA A 86 4.45 -16.46 -18.28
N ALA A 87 5.75 -16.17 -18.34
CA ALA A 87 6.36 -15.07 -17.60
C ALA A 87 5.81 -13.70 -18.04
N ARG A 88 5.57 -13.50 -19.34
CA ARG A 88 4.92 -12.27 -19.86
C ARG A 88 3.50 -12.09 -19.34
N ARG A 89 2.68 -13.16 -19.32
CA ARG A 89 1.32 -13.11 -18.76
C ARG A 89 1.33 -12.79 -17.27
N ALA A 90 2.25 -13.40 -16.52
CA ALA A 90 2.43 -13.09 -15.11
C ALA A 90 2.85 -11.62 -14.90
N ALA A 91 3.81 -11.11 -15.68
CA ALA A 91 4.24 -9.71 -15.62
C ALA A 91 3.08 -8.72 -15.86
N ILE A 92 2.21 -8.98 -16.85
CA ILE A 92 1.00 -8.17 -17.09
C ILE A 92 0.05 -8.20 -15.89
N ALA A 93 -0.14 -9.37 -15.27
CA ALA A 93 -0.99 -9.47 -14.08
C ALA A 93 -0.39 -8.74 -12.86
N TYR A 94 0.93 -8.77 -12.68
CA TYR A 94 1.62 -8.04 -11.61
C TYR A 94 1.56 -6.53 -11.82
N SER A 95 1.86 -6.05 -13.04
CA SER A 95 1.79 -4.63 -13.38
C SER A 95 0.37 -4.08 -13.32
N GLY A 96 -0.62 -4.85 -13.79
CA GLY A 96 -2.04 -4.46 -13.69
C GLY A 96 -2.50 -4.32 -12.24
N ARG A 97 -2.07 -5.21 -11.34
CA ARG A 97 -2.38 -5.10 -9.90
C ARG A 97 -1.69 -3.91 -9.25
N ALA A 98 -0.45 -3.60 -9.65
CA ALA A 98 0.26 -2.42 -9.16
C ALA A 98 -0.40 -1.13 -9.66
N ALA A 99 -0.76 -1.07 -10.95
CA ALA A 99 -1.50 0.04 -11.54
C ALA A 99 -2.84 0.26 -10.82
N TRP A 100 -3.58 -0.81 -10.55
CA TRP A 100 -4.82 -0.73 -9.78
C TRP A 100 -4.62 -0.16 -8.37
N ARG A 101 -3.57 -0.59 -7.64
CA ARG A 101 -3.22 0.00 -6.34
C ARG A 101 -2.89 1.49 -6.46
N GLY A 102 -2.15 1.89 -7.50
CA GLY A 102 -1.85 3.29 -7.79
C GLY A 102 -3.12 4.12 -8.02
N VAL A 103 -4.07 3.59 -8.80
CA VAL A 103 -5.38 4.24 -9.03
C VAL A 103 -6.15 4.39 -7.71
N VAL A 104 -6.24 3.32 -6.90
CA VAL A 104 -6.95 3.37 -5.61
C VAL A 104 -6.31 4.38 -4.65
N GLN A 105 -4.98 4.44 -4.60
CA GLN A 105 -4.26 5.41 -3.79
C GLN A 105 -4.49 6.85 -4.28
N GLY A 106 -4.50 7.06 -5.60
CA GLY A 106 -4.82 8.36 -6.21
C GLY A 106 -6.27 8.81 -5.93
N LEU A 107 -7.23 7.89 -6.01
CA LEU A 107 -8.63 8.16 -5.64
C LEU A 107 -8.77 8.53 -4.16
N GLY A 108 -8.05 7.83 -3.28
CA GLY A 108 -8.01 8.16 -1.85
C GLY A 108 -7.44 9.56 -1.58
N ALA A 109 -6.37 9.94 -2.27
CA ALA A 109 -5.79 11.28 -2.18
C ALA A 109 -6.74 12.36 -2.72
N ALA A 110 -7.41 12.10 -3.85
CA ALA A 110 -8.40 13.02 -4.42
C ALA A 110 -9.61 13.21 -3.49
N LEU A 111 -10.12 12.13 -2.92
CA LEU A 111 -11.21 12.20 -1.94
C LEU A 111 -10.80 13.01 -0.70
N ALA A 112 -9.59 12.81 -0.18
CA ALA A 112 -9.07 13.59 0.93
C ALA A 112 -8.98 15.09 0.58
N ALA A 113 -8.49 15.43 -0.62
CA ALA A 113 -8.44 16.81 -1.09
C ALA A 113 -9.84 17.44 -1.15
N VAL A 114 -10.84 16.72 -1.69
CA VAL A 114 -12.24 17.17 -1.71
C VAL A 114 -12.76 17.42 -0.30
N LEU A 115 -12.50 16.51 0.65
CA LEU A 115 -12.93 16.68 2.05
C LEU A 115 -12.31 17.92 2.68
N VAL A 116 -11.01 18.15 2.47
CA VAL A 116 -10.30 19.32 3.02
C VAL A 116 -10.85 20.62 2.42
N LEU A 117 -11.06 20.67 1.09
CA LEU A 117 -11.59 21.85 0.40
C LEU A 117 -13.04 22.18 0.77
N ASN A 118 -13.80 21.23 1.29
CA ASN A 118 -15.17 21.45 1.75
C ASN A 118 -15.26 21.86 3.23
N MET A 119 -14.13 22.07 3.93
CA MET A 119 -14.13 22.60 5.29
C MET A 119 -14.20 24.13 5.29
N ASP A 120 -14.76 24.71 6.35
CA ASP A 120 -14.65 26.15 6.58
C ASP A 120 -13.19 26.49 6.93
N HIS A 121 -12.53 27.19 6.03
CA HIS A 121 -11.13 27.58 6.12
C HIS A 121 -10.91 28.91 5.41
N VAL A 122 -9.94 29.69 5.88
CA VAL A 122 -9.56 30.96 5.28
C VAL A 122 -8.04 31.04 5.19
N GLY A 123 -7.54 31.42 4.02
CA GLY A 123 -6.14 31.73 3.80
C GLY A 123 -5.45 30.80 2.81
N TRP A 124 -4.49 31.37 2.07
CA TRP A 124 -3.81 30.73 0.94
C TRP A 124 -3.24 29.34 1.25
N THR A 125 -2.63 29.15 2.42
CA THR A 125 -2.08 27.84 2.83
C THR A 125 -3.16 26.78 2.97
N ALA A 126 -4.33 27.15 3.49
CA ALA A 126 -5.44 26.24 3.68
C ALA A 126 -6.05 25.83 2.34
N ASP A 127 -6.12 26.76 1.38
CA ASP A 127 -6.70 26.52 0.06
C ASP A 127 -5.78 25.71 -0.86
N TRP A 128 -4.47 25.94 -0.80
CA TRP A 128 -3.52 25.39 -1.77
C TRP A 128 -2.65 24.26 -1.25
N ILE A 129 -2.26 24.30 0.03
CA ILE A 129 -1.29 23.35 0.59
C ILE A 129 -2.02 22.22 1.31
N MET A 130 -2.98 22.54 2.18
CA MET A 130 -3.64 21.53 3.03
C MET A 130 -4.32 20.39 2.26
N PRO A 131 -4.97 20.60 1.09
CA PRO A 131 -5.57 19.51 0.32
C PRO A 131 -4.52 18.54 -0.25
N LEU A 132 -3.28 19.00 -0.45
CA LEU A 132 -2.19 18.19 -0.99
C LEU A 132 -1.50 17.33 0.10
N VAL A 133 -1.57 17.75 1.37
CA VAL A 133 -0.86 17.10 2.48
C VAL A 133 -1.22 15.61 2.60
N PRO A 134 -2.50 15.20 2.61
CA PRO A 134 -2.83 13.77 2.74
C PRO A 134 -2.26 12.91 1.60
N GLY A 135 -2.29 13.43 0.37
CA GLY A 135 -1.73 12.75 -0.80
C GLY A 135 -0.21 12.60 -0.72
N ALA A 136 0.50 13.67 -0.35
CA ALA A 136 1.94 13.65 -0.17
C ALA A 136 2.36 12.67 0.93
N VAL A 137 1.68 12.70 2.09
CA VAL A 137 1.91 11.78 3.20
C VAL A 137 1.63 10.33 2.79
N GLY A 138 0.56 10.08 2.01
CA GLY A 138 0.28 8.75 1.47
C GLY A 138 1.37 8.24 0.53
N ALA A 139 1.92 9.10 -0.33
CA ALA A 139 3.04 8.75 -1.22
C ALA A 139 4.32 8.44 -0.42
N LEU A 140 4.63 9.24 0.61
CA LEU A 140 5.75 8.96 1.52
C LEU A 140 5.56 7.64 2.27
N GLY A 141 4.35 7.37 2.77
CA GLY A 141 3.99 6.10 3.39
C GLY A 141 4.25 4.94 2.44
N HIS A 142 3.86 5.07 1.17
CA HIS A 142 4.12 4.07 0.14
C HIS A 142 5.63 3.82 -0.07
N GLN A 143 6.43 4.87 -0.25
CA GLN A 143 7.88 4.73 -0.40
C GLN A 143 8.51 4.07 0.84
N ALA A 144 8.10 4.47 2.04
CA ALA A 144 8.56 3.87 3.29
C ALA A 144 8.22 2.38 3.37
N GLY A 145 7.03 1.97 2.89
CA GLY A 145 6.64 0.57 2.79
C GLY A 145 7.54 -0.24 1.86
N MET A 146 7.91 0.34 0.71
CA MET A 146 8.83 -0.30 -0.22
C MET A 146 10.23 -0.48 0.39
N ILE A 147 10.75 0.56 1.04
CA ILE A 147 12.06 0.53 1.70
C ILE A 147 12.06 -0.50 2.83
N TRP A 148 11.01 -0.51 3.66
CA TRP A 148 10.88 -1.45 4.77
C TRP A 148 11.01 -2.91 4.33
N ASP A 149 10.34 -3.31 3.25
CA ASP A 149 10.43 -4.69 2.76
C ASP A 149 11.81 -5.01 2.15
N ARG A 150 12.52 -4.01 1.60
CA ARG A 150 13.90 -4.18 1.10
C ARG A 150 14.95 -4.26 2.20
N LEU A 151 14.73 -3.61 3.34
CA LEU A 151 15.63 -3.71 4.50
C LEU A 151 15.62 -5.12 5.10
N GLY A 152 14.51 -5.86 4.96
CA GLY A 152 14.39 -7.26 5.41
C GLY A 152 15.05 -8.29 4.50
N THR A 153 15.46 -7.92 3.28
CA THR A 153 16.22 -8.81 2.39
C THR A 153 17.71 -8.63 2.65
N THR A 154 18.30 -9.50 3.48
CA THR A 154 19.76 -9.55 3.66
C THR A 154 20.41 -9.92 2.33
N VAL A 155 21.22 -9.01 1.77
CA VAL A 155 22.14 -9.35 0.69
C VAL A 155 23.15 -10.33 1.28
N SER A 156 23.08 -11.59 0.90
CA SER A 156 24.11 -12.57 1.21
C SER A 156 25.38 -12.16 0.47
N VAL A 157 26.28 -11.44 1.17
CA VAL A 157 27.64 -11.24 0.69
C VAL A 157 28.28 -12.63 0.62
N PRO A 158 28.82 -13.06 -0.54
CA PRO A 158 29.51 -14.34 -0.63
C PRO A 158 30.58 -14.39 0.45
N LYS A 159 30.60 -15.49 1.23
CA LYS A 159 31.64 -15.70 2.23
C LYS A 159 33.00 -15.69 1.49
N PRO A 160 34.03 -14.97 1.96
CA PRO A 160 35.31 -14.83 1.25
C PRO A 160 35.96 -16.17 0.83
N ALA A 161 35.61 -17.26 1.52
CA ALA A 161 36.08 -18.61 1.22
C ALA A 161 35.52 -19.19 -0.10
N GLU A 162 34.30 -18.85 -0.53
CA GLU A 162 33.74 -19.33 -1.80
C GLU A 162 34.28 -18.56 -3.01
N ALA A 163 34.60 -17.28 -2.84
CA ALA A 163 35.24 -16.47 -3.88
C ALA A 163 36.69 -16.92 -4.17
N ALA A 164 37.39 -17.46 -3.16
CA ALA A 164 38.74 -18.00 -3.33
C ALA A 164 38.74 -19.38 -4.01
N ALA A 165 37.71 -20.21 -3.80
CA ALA A 165 37.58 -21.51 -4.45
C ALA A 165 37.24 -21.36 -5.95
N ALA A 166 36.34 -20.44 -6.30
CA ALA A 166 35.95 -20.19 -7.70
C ALA A 166 37.10 -19.65 -8.58
N ASN A 167 38.09 -18.98 -7.99
CA ASN A 167 39.27 -18.49 -8.71
C ASN A 167 40.40 -19.52 -8.86
N ASN A 168 40.34 -20.64 -8.13
CA ASN A 168 41.39 -21.68 -8.17
C ASN A 168 41.05 -22.87 -9.06
N GLU A 169 39.81 -23.01 -9.54
CA GLU A 169 39.42 -24.05 -10.51
C GLU A 169 39.64 -23.63 -11.98
N GLY A 170 40.14 -22.41 -12.20
CA GLY A 170 40.37 -21.82 -13.52
C GLY A 170 41.83 -21.71 -13.97
N ASN A 171 42.77 -22.37 -13.29
CA ASN A 171 44.19 -22.38 -13.65
C ASN A 171 44.75 -23.81 -13.76
#